data_AF-A0A194W2Y5-F1
#
_entry.id   AF-A0A194W2Y5-F1
#
_cell.length_a   1.000
_cell.length_b   1.000
_cell.length_c   1.000
_cell.angle_alpha   90.00
_cell.angle_beta   90.00
_cell.angle_gamma   90.00
#
_symmetry.space_group_name_H-M   'P 1'
#
loop_
_entity.id
_entity.type
_entity.pdbx_description
1 polymer ?
#
loop_
_entity_poly.entity_id
_entity_poly.type
_entity_poly.pdbx_seq_one_letter_code
_entity_poly.pdbx_strand_id
1 'polypeptide(L)'
;MCSKGPVDVIENPGSILQWDDADRRLLAYPCADNKVYNIMAYVPNSAAGVIDESSWSGIGSKDNLVQAFSKFSPEVQQLVGGADDSLRVFALSDIEPLPAWTSGRTALLGDAAHILQPYAGQRAAMAIEDAVSIATMLSPGTRPADVPSRLKLYEKARINRINMVRDWSAKNRPGCVPMGSPGGWWFSSAVTKLNTWRVLAQTALFMQQTFGHNERENSSKLLQQAVVRRPSLNVTGQPYPIRRRSSLWAYIIRDGQTAGA
;
A
#
# COMPACT_ATOMS: atom_id res chain seq x y z
N MET A 1 21.58 -27.93 26.13
CA MET A 1 20.50 -27.00 25.74
C MET A 1 20.86 -26.48 24.36
N CYS A 2 20.15 -26.90 23.30
CA CYS A 2 20.33 -26.31 21.98
C CYS A 2 19.92 -24.83 22.06
N SER A 3 20.87 -23.92 21.86
CA SER A 3 20.54 -22.51 21.64
C SER A 3 19.68 -22.45 20.39
N LYS A 4 18.40 -22.13 20.56
CA LYS A 4 17.50 -21.75 19.47
C LYS A 4 18.21 -20.72 18.59
N GLY A 5 18.24 -20.88 17.28
CA GLY A 5 18.79 -19.88 16.35
C GLY A 5 17.86 -18.65 16.24
N PRO A 6 18.28 -17.56 15.57
CA PRO A 6 17.43 -16.37 15.39
C PRO A 6 16.09 -16.67 14.71
N VAL A 7 16.03 -17.73 13.90
CA VAL A 7 14.83 -18.20 13.18
C VAL A 7 13.87 -18.97 14.10
N ASP A 8 14.38 -19.57 15.19
CA ASP A 8 13.57 -20.34 16.14
C ASP A 8 12.72 -19.44 17.06
N VAL A 9 12.90 -18.12 16.98
CA VAL A 9 12.00 -17.09 17.53
C VAL A 9 10.66 -17.07 16.78
N ILE A 10 10.65 -17.57 15.53
CA ILE A 10 9.50 -17.50 14.63
C ILE A 10 8.77 -18.84 14.70
N GLU A 11 7.92 -18.96 15.72
CA GLU A 11 7.23 -20.21 16.07
C GLU A 11 6.28 -20.72 14.97
N ASN A 12 5.74 -19.81 14.15
CA ASN A 12 4.75 -20.11 13.11
C ASN A 12 5.28 -19.74 11.71
N PRO A 13 5.68 -20.73 10.88
CA PRO A 13 6.10 -20.49 9.50
C PRO A 13 5.07 -19.67 8.71
N GLY A 14 5.54 -18.78 7.83
CA GLY A 14 4.66 -17.89 7.06
C GLY A 14 4.10 -16.67 7.81
N SER A 15 4.38 -16.52 9.11
CA SER A 15 3.87 -15.39 9.89
C SER A 15 4.65 -14.10 9.66
N ILE A 16 3.93 -12.98 9.59
CA ILE A 16 4.50 -11.64 9.70
C ILE A 16 4.48 -11.26 11.19
N LEU A 17 5.64 -10.93 11.74
CA LEU A 17 5.81 -10.54 13.13
C LEU A 17 6.12 -9.04 13.21
N GLN A 18 5.46 -8.37 14.15
CA GLN A 18 5.68 -6.95 14.41
C GLN A 18 5.83 -6.73 15.91
N TRP A 19 6.88 -6.00 16.28
CA TRP A 19 7.10 -5.50 17.63
C TRP A 19 7.15 -3.98 17.60
N ASP A 20 6.45 -3.35 18.52
CA ASP A 20 6.26 -1.91 18.58
C ASP A 20 6.66 -1.39 19.96
N ASP A 21 7.21 -0.17 19.97
CA ASP A 21 7.35 0.68 21.15
C ASP A 21 6.93 2.12 20.73
N ALA A 22 7.01 3.07 21.64
CA ALA A 22 6.51 4.43 21.44
C ALA A 22 7.09 5.12 20.18
N ASP A 23 8.39 4.96 19.92
CA ASP A 23 9.12 5.67 18.85
C ASP A 23 9.77 4.74 17.81
N ARG A 24 9.64 3.42 17.95
CA ARG A 24 10.31 2.44 17.09
C ARG A 24 9.47 1.19 16.85
N ARG A 25 9.76 0.51 15.74
CA ARG A 25 9.09 -0.73 15.33
C ARG A 25 10.09 -1.68 14.67
N LEU A 26 9.96 -2.97 14.95
CA LEU A 26 10.61 -4.04 14.22
C LEU A 26 9.55 -4.88 13.49
N LEU A 27 9.74 -5.11 12.20
CA LEU A 27 8.89 -5.97 11.39
C LEU A 27 9.75 -7.09 10.80
N ALA A 28 9.32 -8.34 10.92
CA ALA A 28 10.01 -9.49 10.35
C ALA A 28 9.01 -10.38 9.59
N TYR A 29 9.38 -10.82 8.39
CA TYR A 29 8.56 -11.74 7.61
C TYR A 29 9.41 -12.68 6.74
N PRO A 30 8.96 -13.93 6.53
CA PRO A 30 9.68 -14.89 5.71
C PRO A 30 9.61 -14.52 4.24
N CYS A 31 10.68 -14.86 3.53
CA CYS A 31 10.87 -14.75 2.10
C CYS A 31 11.51 -16.05 1.61
N ALA A 32 11.42 -16.30 0.30
CA ALA A 32 12.02 -17.47 -0.34
C ALA A 32 11.70 -18.81 0.37
N ASP A 33 10.41 -19.04 0.66
CA ASP A 33 9.93 -20.26 1.35
C ASP A 33 10.54 -20.47 2.75
N ASN A 34 10.50 -19.42 3.58
CA ASN A 34 11.08 -19.37 4.93
C ASN A 34 12.62 -19.56 4.99
N LYS A 35 13.32 -19.48 3.85
CA LYS A 35 14.79 -19.60 3.79
C LYS A 35 15.50 -18.29 4.14
N VAL A 36 14.81 -17.15 3.98
CA VAL A 36 15.32 -15.82 4.29
C VAL A 36 14.25 -15.09 5.07
N TYR A 37 14.63 -14.34 6.10
CA TYR A 37 13.72 -13.42 6.77
C TYR A 37 14.09 -11.99 6.43
N ASN A 38 13.13 -11.24 5.88
CA ASN A 38 13.29 -9.82 5.71
C ASN A 38 12.94 -9.13 7.05
N ILE A 39 13.88 -8.34 7.56
CA ILE A 39 13.73 -7.60 8.82
C ILE A 39 13.79 -6.11 8.50
N MET A 40 12.83 -5.35 9.00
CA MET A 40 12.76 -3.90 8.87
C MET A 40 12.68 -3.26 10.24
N ALA A 41 13.65 -2.40 10.55
CA ALA A 41 13.69 -1.63 11.77
C ALA A 41 13.38 -0.15 11.47
N TYR A 42 12.32 0.36 12.06
CA TYR A 42 11.98 1.78 12.07
C TYR A 42 12.45 2.37 13.39
N VAL A 43 13.39 3.30 13.33
CA VAL A 43 13.97 3.97 14.50
C VAL A 43 14.07 5.47 14.24
N PRO A 44 14.08 6.33 15.27
CA PRO A 44 14.36 7.74 15.09
C PRO A 44 15.79 7.95 14.56
N ASN A 45 16.03 9.06 13.83
CA ASN A 45 17.35 9.37 13.26
C ASN A 45 18.47 9.37 14.32
N SER A 46 18.17 9.81 15.54
CA SER A 46 19.11 9.79 16.68
C SER A 46 19.58 8.37 17.06
N ALA A 47 18.81 7.34 16.73
CA ALA A 47 19.15 5.94 16.97
C ALA A 47 19.67 5.21 15.71
N ALA A 48 19.42 5.76 14.51
CA ALA A 48 19.91 5.18 13.25
C ALA A 48 21.42 5.42 13.03
N GLY A 49 21.94 6.54 13.56
CA GLY A 49 23.31 7.01 13.30
C GLY A 49 23.35 8.11 12.22
N VAL A 50 24.55 8.43 11.74
CA VAL A 50 24.74 9.46 10.70
C VAL A 50 24.28 8.90 9.35
N ILE A 51 23.20 9.46 8.81
CA ILE A 51 22.77 9.23 7.44
C ILE A 51 23.25 10.43 6.63
N ASP A 52 24.01 10.18 5.57
CA ASP A 52 24.41 11.22 4.62
C ASP A 52 23.15 11.85 4.01
N GLU A 53 22.89 13.12 4.32
CA GLU A 53 21.71 13.84 3.85
C GLU A 53 21.65 13.97 2.32
N SER A 54 22.78 13.82 1.62
CA SER A 54 22.85 13.81 0.16
C SER A 54 22.51 12.45 -0.46
N SER A 55 22.35 11.40 0.36
CA SER A 55 22.02 10.04 -0.07
C SER A 55 20.73 9.54 0.59
N TRP A 56 19.91 8.84 -0.19
CA TRP A 56 18.69 8.19 0.33
C TRP A 56 19.00 6.90 1.11
N SER A 57 20.26 6.43 1.10
CA SER A 57 20.70 5.22 1.80
C SER A 57 22.14 5.30 2.31
N GLY A 58 22.44 4.59 3.39
CA GLY A 58 23.76 4.47 3.98
C GLY A 58 24.08 3.05 4.42
N ILE A 59 25.29 2.85 4.94
CA ILE A 59 25.69 1.63 5.63
C ILE A 59 25.14 1.71 7.05
N GLY A 60 24.44 0.67 7.48
CA GLY A 60 23.90 0.55 8.82
C GLY A 60 24.93 0.03 9.81
N SER A 61 24.81 0.47 11.07
CA SER A 61 25.59 -0.08 12.18
C SER A 61 24.76 -1.13 12.90
N LYS A 62 25.29 -2.35 12.98
CA LYS A 62 24.71 -3.43 13.79
C LYS A 62 24.65 -3.05 15.26
N ASP A 63 25.67 -2.36 15.78
CA ASP A 63 25.69 -1.90 17.17
C ASP A 63 24.57 -0.90 17.44
N ASN A 64 24.32 0.03 16.52
CA ASN A 64 23.19 0.97 16.64
C ASN A 64 21.85 0.22 16.64
N LEU A 65 21.70 -0.78 15.77
CA LEU A 65 20.49 -1.61 15.71
C LEU A 65 20.27 -2.37 17.02
N VAL A 66 21.28 -3.07 17.53
CA VAL A 66 21.21 -3.81 18.80
C VAL A 66 20.91 -2.86 19.96
N GLN A 67 21.60 -1.72 20.02
CA GLN A 67 21.36 -0.70 21.05
C GLN A 67 19.93 -0.17 20.99
N ALA A 68 19.39 0.06 19.78
CA ALA A 68 18.04 0.54 19.59
C ALA A 68 16.97 -0.45 20.07
N PHE A 69 17.23 -1.75 20.05
CA PHE A 69 16.28 -2.77 20.52
C PHE A 69 16.68 -3.42 21.85
N SER A 70 17.65 -2.86 22.58
CA SER A 70 18.16 -3.39 23.86
C SER A 70 17.13 -3.53 24.99
N LYS A 71 16.00 -2.80 24.91
CA LYS A 71 14.90 -2.87 25.87
C LYS A 71 13.77 -3.82 25.48
N PHE A 72 13.83 -4.40 24.27
CA PHE A 72 12.84 -5.35 23.80
C PHE A 72 13.09 -6.73 24.42
N SER A 73 12.18 -7.66 24.20
CA SER A 73 12.29 -9.02 24.74
C SER A 73 13.56 -9.73 24.26
N PRO A 74 14.07 -10.73 25.01
CA PRO A 74 15.27 -11.48 24.64
C PRO A 74 15.23 -12.05 23.21
N GLU A 75 14.05 -12.44 22.73
CA GLU A 75 13.83 -12.96 21.39
C GLU A 75 14.08 -11.89 20.31
N VAL A 76 13.63 -10.65 20.54
CA VAL A 76 13.89 -9.53 19.63
C VAL A 76 15.37 -9.18 19.64
N GLN A 77 16.01 -9.17 20.82
CA GLN A 77 17.45 -8.92 20.94
C GLN A 77 18.26 -9.98 20.19
N GLN A 78 17.85 -11.25 20.28
CA GLN A 78 18.45 -12.34 19.54
C GLN A 78 18.28 -12.16 18.01
N LEU A 79 17.10 -11.75 17.56
CA LEU A 79 16.80 -11.53 16.15
C LEU A 79 17.68 -10.42 15.56
N VAL A 80 17.77 -9.25 16.23
CA VAL A 80 18.62 -8.14 15.75
C VAL A 80 20.11 -8.45 15.90
N GLY A 81 20.50 -9.24 16.90
CA GLY A 81 21.87 -9.72 17.07
C GLY A 81 22.31 -10.69 15.95
N GLY A 82 21.36 -11.34 15.27
CA GLY A 82 21.59 -12.20 14.12
C GLY A 82 21.79 -11.47 12.79
N ALA A 83 21.58 -10.15 12.73
CA ALA A 83 21.81 -9.37 11.51
C ALA A 83 23.27 -9.45 11.05
N ASP A 84 23.49 -9.51 9.74
CA ASP A 84 24.83 -9.43 9.15
C ASP A 84 25.35 -7.99 9.09
N ASP A 85 26.61 -7.81 8.69
CA ASP A 85 27.24 -6.48 8.60
C ASP A 85 26.86 -5.72 7.30
N SER A 86 26.01 -6.30 6.45
CA SER A 86 25.53 -5.68 5.20
C SER A 86 24.29 -4.80 5.40
N LEU A 87 23.94 -4.50 6.66
CA LEU A 87 22.83 -3.64 7.03
C LEU A 87 22.83 -2.33 6.25
N ARG A 88 21.63 -1.93 5.84
CA ARG A 88 21.38 -0.66 5.15
C ARG A 88 20.43 0.18 5.97
N VAL A 89 20.72 1.46 6.02
CA VAL A 89 19.84 2.47 6.63
C VAL A 89 19.30 3.34 5.50
N PHE A 90 18.01 3.64 5.55
CA PHE A 90 17.32 4.43 4.54
C PHE A 90 16.67 5.65 5.20
N ALA A 91 16.94 6.84 4.67
CA ALA A 91 16.27 8.06 5.12
C ALA A 91 14.80 8.03 4.69
N LEU A 92 13.88 8.19 5.64
CA LEU A 92 12.45 8.26 5.36
C LEU A 92 12.01 9.72 5.25
N SER A 93 12.07 10.24 4.03
CA SER A 93 11.61 11.59 3.71
C SER A 93 10.09 11.64 3.50
N ASP A 94 9.51 12.79 3.83
CA ASP A 94 8.17 13.18 3.42
C ASP A 94 8.28 14.31 2.40
N ILE A 95 7.36 14.36 1.44
CA ILE A 95 7.33 15.40 0.41
C ILE A 95 5.91 15.94 0.35
N GLU A 96 5.81 17.27 0.36
CA GLU A 96 4.53 17.96 0.21
C GLU A 96 3.83 17.53 -1.09
N PRO A 97 2.49 17.34 -1.08
CA PRO A 97 1.77 16.92 -2.27
C PRO A 97 1.99 17.91 -3.44
N LEU A 98 2.29 17.36 -4.62
CA LEU A 98 2.42 18.19 -5.82
C LEU A 98 1.09 18.90 -6.14
N PRO A 99 1.12 20.16 -6.59
CA PRO A 99 -0.10 20.92 -6.91
C PRO A 99 -0.81 20.38 -8.16
N ALA A 100 -0.06 19.72 -9.05
CA ALA A 100 -0.61 19.04 -10.22
C ALA A 100 0.30 17.87 -10.65
N TRP A 101 -0.31 16.80 -11.15
CA TRP A 101 0.38 15.64 -11.71
C TRP A 101 0.42 15.68 -13.24
N THR A 102 -0.38 16.55 -13.86
CA THR A 102 -0.56 16.55 -15.31
C THR A 102 -0.44 17.95 -15.91
N SER A 103 0.26 18.03 -17.04
CA SER A 103 0.45 19.25 -17.83
C SER A 103 0.42 18.91 -19.32
N GLY A 104 -0.59 19.43 -20.03
CA GLY A 104 -0.79 19.13 -21.45
C GLY A 104 -0.91 17.62 -21.73
N ARG A 105 0.11 17.06 -22.37
CA ARG A 105 0.19 15.62 -22.73
C ARG A 105 1.10 14.81 -21.81
N THR A 106 1.57 15.41 -20.72
CA THR A 106 2.50 14.80 -19.77
C THR A 106 1.78 14.50 -18.46
N ALA A 107 2.09 13.35 -17.87
CA ALA A 107 1.60 12.93 -16.56
C ALA A 107 2.74 12.33 -15.73
N LEU A 108 2.75 12.62 -14.44
CA LEU A 108 3.57 11.96 -13.42
C LEU A 108 2.80 10.78 -12.83
N LEU A 109 3.49 9.69 -12.48
CA LEU A 109 2.93 8.50 -11.85
C LEU A 109 3.90 7.97 -10.77
N GLY A 110 3.37 7.13 -9.87
CA GLY A 110 4.17 6.47 -8.83
C GLY A 110 4.91 7.48 -7.96
N ASP A 111 6.15 7.16 -7.57
CA ASP A 111 6.93 8.01 -6.67
C ASP A 111 7.20 9.42 -7.22
N ALA A 112 7.19 9.61 -8.55
CA ALA A 112 7.33 10.94 -9.16
C ALA A 112 6.09 11.82 -8.93
N ALA A 113 4.92 11.23 -8.72
CA ALA A 113 3.68 11.94 -8.44
C ALA A 113 3.32 11.96 -6.94
N HIS A 114 3.62 10.87 -6.23
CA HIS A 114 3.19 10.67 -4.85
C HIS A 114 4.12 9.73 -4.08
N ILE A 115 5.28 10.22 -3.66
CA ILE A 115 6.07 9.47 -2.68
C ILE A 115 5.24 9.24 -1.39
N LEU A 116 5.29 8.03 -0.84
CA LEU A 116 4.51 7.62 0.34
C LEU A 116 5.39 6.93 1.37
N GLN A 117 5.36 7.34 2.63
CA GLN A 117 6.08 6.65 3.71
C GLN A 117 5.72 5.14 3.74
N PRO A 118 6.69 4.26 4.07
CA PRO A 118 6.52 2.81 3.93
C PRO A 118 5.55 2.18 4.94
N TYR A 119 5.00 2.96 5.88
CA TYR A 119 4.20 2.46 6.99
C TYR A 119 2.86 1.80 6.59
N ALA A 120 2.40 2.00 5.34
CA ALA A 120 1.23 1.29 4.80
C ALA A 120 1.59 0.08 3.92
N GLY A 121 2.85 -0.07 3.48
CA GLY A 121 3.24 -1.11 2.51
C GLY A 121 2.64 -0.96 1.10
N GLN A 122 1.99 0.17 0.78
CA GLN A 122 1.17 0.32 -0.43
C GLN A 122 1.82 1.09 -1.58
N ARG A 123 3.05 1.58 -1.43
CA ARG A 123 3.69 2.45 -2.43
C ARG A 123 3.71 1.84 -3.84
N ALA A 124 4.17 0.60 -3.96
CA ALA A 124 4.21 -0.10 -5.25
C ALA A 124 2.80 -0.38 -5.80
N ALA A 125 1.87 -0.79 -4.94
CA ALA A 125 0.47 -1.02 -5.35
C ALA A 125 -0.18 0.25 -5.90
N MET A 126 0.11 1.42 -5.31
CA MET A 126 -0.40 2.71 -5.79
C MET A 126 0.12 3.07 -7.18
N ALA A 127 1.40 2.80 -7.47
CA ALA A 127 1.97 3.01 -8.80
C ALA A 127 1.35 2.06 -9.84
N ILE A 128 1.08 0.80 -9.47
CA ILE A 128 0.38 -0.17 -10.34
C ILE A 128 -1.05 0.30 -10.64
N GLU A 129 -1.78 0.77 -9.62
CA GLU A 129 -3.11 1.34 -9.81
C GLU A 129 -3.09 2.58 -10.72
N ASP A 130 -2.07 3.44 -10.63
CA ASP A 130 -1.92 4.56 -11.58
C ASP A 130 -1.81 4.10 -13.03
N ALA A 131 -1.01 3.06 -13.28
CA ALA A 131 -0.85 2.49 -14.62
C ALA A 131 -2.19 1.95 -15.15
N VAL A 132 -2.97 1.27 -14.29
CA VAL A 132 -4.33 0.81 -14.63
C VAL A 132 -5.26 1.98 -14.95
N SER A 133 -5.20 3.05 -14.15
CA SER A 133 -6.01 4.26 -14.36
C SER A 133 -5.67 4.95 -15.69
N ILE A 134 -4.38 5.19 -15.97
CA ILE A 134 -3.95 5.78 -17.25
C ILE A 134 -4.35 4.89 -18.43
N ALA A 135 -4.13 3.58 -18.35
CA ALA A 135 -4.52 2.65 -19.41
C ALA A 135 -6.03 2.68 -19.68
N THR A 136 -6.84 2.90 -18.64
CA THR A 136 -8.30 3.06 -18.77
C THR A 136 -8.65 4.41 -19.41
N MET A 137 -8.03 5.50 -18.97
CA MET A 137 -8.29 6.86 -19.47
C MET A 137 -7.82 7.07 -20.92
N LEU A 138 -6.76 6.37 -21.33
CA LEU A 138 -6.15 6.40 -22.66
C LEU A 138 -6.40 5.11 -23.44
N SER A 139 -7.61 4.56 -23.32
CA SER A 139 -8.02 3.36 -24.06
C SER A 139 -7.85 3.50 -25.60
N PRO A 140 -7.71 2.38 -26.33
CA PRO A 140 -7.55 2.41 -27.79
C PRO A 140 -8.62 3.25 -28.49
N GLY A 141 -8.20 4.06 -29.46
CA GLY A 141 -9.08 5.01 -30.15
C GLY A 141 -9.19 6.39 -29.48
N THR A 142 -8.49 6.63 -28.38
CA THR A 142 -8.38 7.98 -27.78
C THR A 142 -7.73 8.94 -28.78
N ARG A 143 -8.46 9.99 -29.17
CA ARG A 143 -7.93 11.00 -30.09
C ARG A 143 -6.85 11.83 -29.40
N PRO A 144 -5.80 12.27 -30.10
CA PRO A 144 -4.79 13.15 -29.51
C PRO A 144 -5.39 14.39 -28.85
N ALA A 145 -6.43 15.02 -29.42
CA ALA A 145 -7.06 16.20 -28.83
C ALA A 145 -7.70 15.94 -27.46
N ASP A 146 -8.08 14.70 -27.14
CA ASP A 146 -8.74 14.37 -25.87
C ASP A 146 -7.73 14.07 -24.74
N VAL A 147 -6.47 13.76 -25.07
CA VAL A 147 -5.44 13.32 -24.10
C VAL A 147 -5.31 14.23 -22.88
N PRO A 148 -5.19 15.57 -23.00
CA PRO A 148 -5.07 16.43 -21.82
C PRO A 148 -6.26 16.30 -20.86
N SER A 149 -7.48 16.24 -21.40
CA SER A 149 -8.68 16.05 -20.58
C SER A 149 -8.75 14.67 -19.92
N ARG A 150 -8.25 13.63 -20.59
CA ARG A 150 -8.17 12.26 -20.04
C ARG A 150 -7.15 12.16 -18.92
N LEU A 151 -5.99 12.81 -19.05
CA LEU A 151 -4.98 12.85 -18.00
C LEU A 151 -5.50 13.57 -16.74
N LYS A 152 -6.28 14.64 -16.89
CA LYS A 152 -6.94 15.29 -15.75
C LYS A 152 -7.95 14.39 -15.04
N LEU A 153 -8.61 13.47 -15.75
CA LEU A 153 -9.47 12.45 -15.14
C LEU A 153 -8.66 11.40 -14.38
N TYR A 154 -7.51 10.98 -14.89
CA TYR A 154 -6.55 10.13 -14.17
C TYR A 154 -6.16 10.78 -12.83
N GLU A 155 -5.68 12.02 -12.88
CA GLU A 155 -5.27 12.78 -11.69
C GLU A 155 -6.41 12.85 -10.66
N LYS A 156 -7.62 13.16 -11.11
CA LYS A 156 -8.82 13.19 -10.26
C LYS A 156 -9.16 11.81 -9.66
N ALA A 157 -8.99 10.73 -10.41
CA ALA A 157 -9.27 9.37 -9.95
C ALA A 157 -8.31 8.95 -8.83
N ARG A 158 -7.06 9.42 -8.89
CA ARG A 158 -5.97 8.94 -8.03
C ARG A 158 -5.71 9.79 -6.79
N ILE A 159 -5.87 11.11 -6.85
CA ILE A 159 -5.53 12.01 -5.71
C ILE A 159 -6.20 11.57 -4.40
N ASN A 160 -7.50 11.30 -4.41
CA ASN A 160 -8.21 10.90 -3.19
C ASN A 160 -7.71 9.56 -2.64
N ARG A 161 -7.39 8.64 -3.55
CA ARG A 161 -6.88 7.31 -3.19
C ARG A 161 -5.50 7.40 -2.56
N ILE A 162 -4.61 8.23 -3.11
CA ILE A 162 -3.28 8.48 -2.57
C ILE A 162 -3.35 9.19 -1.23
N ASN A 163 -4.19 10.22 -1.08
CA ASN A 163 -4.34 10.94 0.17
C ASN A 163 -4.82 10.00 1.29
N MET A 164 -5.75 9.09 1.01
CA MET A 164 -6.19 8.08 1.98
C MET A 164 -5.02 7.19 2.48
N VAL A 165 -4.13 6.76 1.58
CA VAL A 165 -2.96 5.94 1.93
C VAL A 165 -1.89 6.76 2.65
N ARG A 166 -1.69 8.03 2.25
CA ARG A 166 -0.78 8.97 2.93
C ARG A 166 -1.22 9.20 4.37
N ASP A 167 -2.49 9.53 4.58
CA ASP A 167 -3.06 9.77 5.91
C ASP A 167 -2.96 8.55 6.80
N TRP A 168 -3.19 7.36 6.24
CA TRP A 168 -2.97 6.11 6.97
C TRP A 168 -1.51 5.90 7.35
N SER A 169 -0.59 6.12 6.40
CA SER A 169 0.85 5.97 6.64
C SER A 169 1.34 6.92 7.74
N ALA A 170 0.88 8.18 7.73
CA ALA A 170 1.21 9.16 8.76
C ALA A 170 0.71 8.74 10.15
N LYS A 171 -0.51 8.18 10.24
CA LYS A 171 -1.07 7.65 11.50
C LYS A 171 -0.34 6.40 12.00
N ASN A 172 0.14 5.55 11.08
CA ASN A 172 0.82 4.30 11.41
C ASN A 172 2.33 4.46 11.66
N ARG A 173 2.86 5.69 11.58
CA ARG A 173 4.26 6.02 11.84
C ARG A 173 4.60 5.87 13.34
N PRO A 174 5.69 5.15 13.69
CA PRO A 174 6.19 5.13 15.08
C PRO A 174 6.46 6.55 15.60
N GLY A 175 6.09 6.84 16.84
CA GLY A 175 6.21 8.18 17.46
C GLY A 175 5.05 9.14 17.19
N CYS A 176 4.18 8.87 16.20
CA CYS A 176 3.00 9.71 15.91
C CYS A 176 1.71 9.20 16.56
N VAL A 177 1.76 8.04 17.22
CA VAL A 177 0.67 7.55 18.06
C VAL A 177 0.85 8.15 19.46
N PRO A 178 -0.13 8.90 20.01
CA PRO A 178 -0.04 9.45 21.36
C PRO A 178 0.37 8.37 22.37
N MET A 179 1.19 8.72 23.37
CA MET A 179 1.34 7.89 24.57
C MET A 179 -0.07 7.50 25.07
N GLY A 180 -0.41 6.21 24.99
CA GLY A 180 -1.76 5.68 25.27
C GLY A 180 -2.58 5.24 24.04
N SER A 181 -2.01 5.30 22.83
CA SER A 181 -2.60 4.68 21.63
C SER A 181 -2.04 3.27 21.41
N PRO A 182 -2.85 2.32 20.90
CA PRO A 182 -2.70 0.91 21.24
C PRO A 182 -1.39 0.26 20.81
N GLY A 183 -0.64 0.82 19.86
CA GLY A 183 0.55 0.22 19.26
C GLY A 183 1.73 -0.09 20.20
N GLY A 184 2.01 0.74 21.22
CA GLY A 184 3.30 0.66 21.96
C GLY A 184 3.26 0.01 23.35
N TRP A 185 2.09 -0.38 23.86
CA TRP A 185 1.92 -0.81 25.26
C TRP A 185 0.92 -1.98 25.37
N TRP A 186 1.14 -3.08 24.64
CA TRP A 186 0.13 -4.13 24.53
C TRP A 186 0.00 -5.07 25.75
N PHE A 187 0.92 -5.05 26.73
CA PHE A 187 0.93 -6.05 27.82
C PHE A 187 0.86 -5.52 29.26
N SER A 188 0.47 -4.26 29.50
CA SER A 188 0.26 -3.80 30.88
C SER A 188 -0.94 -2.87 31.03
N SER A 189 -1.93 -3.34 31.80
CA SER A 189 -3.04 -2.58 32.45
C SER A 189 -4.43 -2.62 31.82
N ALA A 190 -5.43 -2.77 32.69
CA ALA A 190 -6.81 -3.20 32.41
C ALA A 190 -7.77 -2.14 31.83
N VAL A 191 -7.36 -0.86 31.73
CA VAL A 191 -8.21 0.25 31.24
C VAL A 191 -8.31 0.27 29.69
N THR A 192 -7.46 -0.47 28.99
CA THR A 192 -7.28 -0.44 27.52
C THR A 192 -8.33 -1.24 26.73
N LYS A 193 -9.09 -2.13 27.37
CA LYS A 193 -9.99 -3.09 26.68
C LYS A 193 -11.15 -2.46 25.89
N LEU A 194 -11.59 -1.25 26.23
CA LEU A 194 -12.77 -0.62 25.59
C LEU A 194 -12.49 0.09 24.26
N ASN A 195 -11.22 0.40 23.92
CA ASN A 195 -10.86 1.10 22.68
C ASN A 195 -10.11 0.23 21.66
N THR A 196 -9.68 -0.98 22.02
CA THR A 196 -8.95 -1.90 21.14
C THR A 196 -9.73 -2.26 19.88
N TRP A 197 -11.05 -2.45 20.00
CA TRP A 197 -11.90 -2.77 18.84
C TRP A 197 -11.92 -1.64 17.81
N ARG A 198 -11.78 -0.36 18.21
CA ARG A 198 -11.81 0.77 17.27
C ARG A 198 -10.58 0.78 16.37
N VAL A 199 -9.41 0.45 16.92
CA VAL A 199 -8.17 0.37 16.14
C VAL A 199 -8.15 -0.85 15.25
N LEU A 200 -8.61 -2.00 15.74
CA LEU A 200 -8.79 -3.20 14.92
C LEU A 200 -9.80 -2.95 13.79
N ALA A 201 -10.93 -2.30 14.08
CA ALA A 201 -11.93 -1.95 13.08
C ALA A 201 -11.41 -0.94 12.05
N GLN A 202 -10.67 0.09 12.47
CA GLN A 202 -10.04 1.04 11.56
C GLN A 202 -9.00 0.38 10.67
N THR A 203 -8.20 -0.54 11.22
CA THR A 203 -7.22 -1.33 10.46
C THR A 203 -7.92 -2.24 9.47
N ALA A 204 -8.93 -2.98 9.91
CA ALA A 204 -9.72 -3.84 9.03
C ALA A 204 -10.40 -3.04 7.91
N LEU A 205 -10.96 -1.87 8.23
CA LEU A 205 -11.57 -0.98 7.24
C LEU A 205 -10.53 -0.47 6.22
N PHE A 206 -9.36 -0.03 6.69
CA PHE A 206 -8.28 0.38 5.80
C PHE A 206 -7.83 -0.76 4.89
N MET A 207 -7.64 -1.96 5.45
CA MET A 207 -7.29 -3.15 4.66
C MET A 207 -8.39 -3.46 3.63
N GLN A 208 -9.66 -3.46 4.02
CA GLN A 208 -10.77 -3.71 3.10
C GLN A 208 -10.83 -2.66 1.98
N GLN A 209 -10.72 -1.38 2.31
CA GLN A 209 -10.73 -0.28 1.33
C GLN A 209 -9.51 -0.33 0.40
N THR A 210 -8.37 -0.79 0.92
CA THR A 210 -7.10 -0.78 0.19
C THR A 210 -6.94 -1.99 -0.71
N PHE A 211 -7.26 -3.19 -0.21
CA PHE A 211 -7.09 -4.45 -0.95
C PHE A 211 -8.35 -4.84 -1.75
N GLY A 212 -9.52 -4.31 -1.38
CA GLY A 212 -10.77 -4.52 -2.11
C GLY A 212 -11.03 -3.53 -3.24
N HIS A 213 -10.13 -2.57 -3.47
CA HIS A 213 -10.31 -1.53 -4.48
C HIS A 213 -10.10 -2.07 -5.91
N ASN A 214 -11.01 -1.72 -6.82
CA ASN A 214 -10.87 -2.01 -8.24
C ASN A 214 -10.65 -0.70 -9.02
N GLU A 215 -9.40 -0.39 -9.30
CA GLU A 215 -9.05 0.86 -9.98
C GLU A 215 -9.60 0.94 -11.40
N ARG A 216 -9.67 -0.20 -12.12
CA ARG A 216 -10.24 -0.21 -13.48
C ARG A 216 -11.71 0.18 -13.47
N GLU A 217 -12.48 -0.35 -12.53
CA GLU A 217 -13.90 -0.01 -12.38
C GLU A 217 -14.08 1.45 -11.97
N ASN A 218 -13.32 1.93 -10.98
CA ASN A 218 -13.32 3.32 -10.54
C ASN A 218 -13.02 4.29 -11.68
N SER A 219 -11.92 4.08 -12.39
CA SER A 219 -11.52 4.88 -13.54
C SER A 219 -12.54 4.81 -14.69
N SER A 220 -13.11 3.64 -14.96
CA SER A 220 -14.14 3.48 -16.00
C SER A 220 -15.40 4.29 -15.69
N LYS A 221 -15.86 4.29 -14.43
CA LYS A 221 -17.03 5.09 -14.00
C LYS A 221 -16.77 6.58 -14.19
N LEU A 222 -15.61 7.08 -13.78
CA LEU A 222 -15.22 8.48 -13.96
C LEU A 222 -15.14 8.86 -15.44
N LEU A 223 -14.57 7.98 -16.26
CA LEU A 223 -14.48 8.16 -17.71
C LEU A 223 -15.86 8.26 -18.36
N GLN A 224 -16.77 7.34 -18.03
CA GLN A 224 -18.14 7.32 -18.55
C GLN A 224 -18.90 8.60 -18.18
N GLN A 225 -18.82 9.02 -16.91
CA GLN A 225 -19.45 10.25 -16.45
C GLN A 225 -18.93 11.49 -17.20
N ALA A 226 -17.63 11.54 -17.50
CA ALA A 226 -17.03 12.64 -18.24
C ALA A 226 -17.42 12.64 -19.72
N VAL A 227 -17.59 11.47 -20.34
CA VAL A 227 -18.04 11.35 -21.74
C VAL A 227 -19.50 11.73 -21.87
N VAL A 228 -20.38 11.26 -20.98
CA VAL A 228 -21.82 11.58 -20.99
C VAL A 228 -22.06 13.08 -20.76
N ARG A 229 -21.21 13.75 -19.97
CA ARG A 229 -21.30 15.19 -19.73
C ARG A 229 -20.77 16.07 -20.86
N ARG A 230 -20.20 15.52 -21.94
CA ARG A 230 -19.93 16.34 -23.13
C ARG A 230 -21.29 16.70 -23.75
N PRO A 231 -21.66 17.99 -23.84
CA PRO A 231 -22.81 18.35 -24.66
C PRO A 231 -22.51 17.81 -26.06
N SER A 232 -23.48 17.10 -26.63
CA SER A 232 -23.46 16.76 -28.05
C SER A 232 -23.14 18.04 -28.82
N LEU A 233 -21.96 18.11 -29.44
CA LEU A 233 -21.77 18.99 -30.57
C LEU A 233 -22.87 18.58 -31.54
N ASN A 234 -23.82 19.49 -31.80
CA ASN A 234 -24.84 19.34 -32.83
C ASN A 234 -24.15 19.10 -34.16
N VAL A 235 -23.90 17.83 -34.49
CA VAL A 235 -23.56 17.39 -35.82
C VAL A 235 -24.81 16.72 -36.34
N THR A 236 -25.56 17.47 -37.14
CA THR A 236 -26.70 16.99 -37.93
C THR A 236 -26.21 15.98 -38.96
N GLY A 237 -26.07 14.72 -38.54
CA GLY A 237 -25.82 13.57 -39.42
C GLY A 237 -26.90 12.52 -39.19
N GLN A 238 -27.66 12.19 -40.23
CA GLN A 238 -28.76 11.23 -40.14
C GLN A 238 -28.29 9.85 -39.60
N PRO A 239 -29.13 9.16 -38.80
CA PRO A 239 -28.77 7.85 -38.25
C PRO A 239 -28.81 6.77 -39.33
N TYR A 240 -27.70 6.02 -39.47
CA TYR A 240 -27.65 4.79 -40.27
C TYR A 240 -28.34 3.63 -39.52
N PRO A 241 -29.09 2.76 -40.22
CA PRO A 241 -29.82 1.66 -39.59
C PRO A 241 -28.87 0.51 -39.21
N ILE A 242 -28.90 0.11 -37.94
CA ILE A 242 -28.18 -1.07 -37.42
C ILE A 242 -28.96 -2.34 -37.78
N ARG A 243 -28.37 -3.24 -38.58
CA ARG A 243 -28.88 -4.61 -38.75
C ARG A 243 -28.17 -5.57 -37.79
N ARG A 244 -28.93 -6.18 -36.87
CA ARG A 244 -28.46 -7.28 -36.01
C ARG A 244 -28.59 -8.61 -36.76
N ARG A 245 -27.54 -9.43 -36.83
CA ARG A 245 -27.52 -10.68 -37.65
C ARG A 245 -27.45 -12.00 -36.88
N SER A 246 -27.23 -12.02 -35.57
CA SER A 246 -27.27 -13.28 -34.81
C SER A 246 -27.29 -13.06 -33.30
N SER A 247 -27.89 -14.00 -32.57
CA SER A 247 -27.94 -14.08 -31.11
C SER A 247 -27.36 -15.42 -30.66
N LEU A 248 -26.53 -15.43 -29.60
CA LEU A 248 -25.95 -16.63 -29.00
C LEU A 248 -26.75 -17.03 -27.75
N TRP A 249 -27.03 -18.32 -27.61
CA TRP A 249 -27.59 -18.91 -26.39
C TRP A 249 -26.58 -19.90 -25.81
N ALA A 250 -26.40 -19.90 -24.48
CA ALA A 250 -25.58 -20.88 -23.77
C ALA A 250 -26.29 -21.30 -22.47
N TYR A 251 -26.27 -22.60 -22.17
CA TYR A 251 -26.70 -23.18 -20.89
C TYR A 251 -25.75 -24.32 -20.48
N ILE A 252 -25.74 -24.65 -19.18
CA ILE A 252 -24.91 -25.71 -18.58
C ILE A 252 -25.84 -26.81 -18.04
N ILE A 253 -25.54 -28.07 -18.36
CA ILE A 253 -26.19 -29.25 -17.75
C ILE A 253 -25.31 -29.75 -16.60
N ARG A 254 -25.94 -30.16 -15.49
CA ARG A 254 -25.29 -30.93 -14.41
C ARG A 254 -25.96 -32.30 -14.32
N ASP A 255 -25.16 -33.33 -14.11
CA ASP A 255 -25.59 -34.71 -14.10
C ASP A 255 -25.82 -35.23 -12.66
N GLY A 256 -26.90 -36.01 -12.50
CA GLY A 256 -27.05 -37.00 -11.42
C GLY A 256 -28.00 -36.69 -10.25
N GLN A 257 -29.07 -37.51 -10.18
CA GLN A 257 -29.99 -37.84 -9.06
C GLN A 257 -31.27 -36.96 -9.00
N THR A 258 -32.50 -37.46 -9.15
CA THR A 258 -33.08 -38.77 -8.77
C THR A 258 -34.20 -39.20 -9.72
N ALA A 259 -34.31 -40.50 -9.94
CA ALA A 259 -35.48 -41.18 -10.46
C ALA A 259 -36.70 -41.01 -9.54
N GLY A 260 -37.91 -41.04 -10.11
CA GLY A 260 -39.13 -41.43 -9.38
C GLY A 260 -40.36 -40.54 -9.59
N ALA A 261 -41.36 -41.16 -10.23
CA ALA A 261 -42.78 -40.76 -10.41
C ALA A 261 -43.10 -39.68 -11.45
#